data_AF-A0AAW2UCD5-F1
#
_entry.id   AF-A0AAW2UCD5-F1
#
_cell.length_a   1.000
_cell.length_b   1.000
_cell.length_c   1.000
_cell.angle_alpha   90.00
_cell.angle_beta   90.00
_cell.angle_gamma   90.00
#
_symmetry.space_group_name_H-M   'P 1'
#
loop_
_entity.id
_entity.type
_entity.pdbx_description
1 polymer ?
#
loop_
_entity_poly.entity_id
_entity_poly.type
_entity_poly.pdbx_seq_one_letter_code
_entity_poly.pdbx_strand_id
1 'polypeptide(L)'
;MEFTFPKIAVLESTGLALWSEGERQEKAVKQAVENLEKVEEKLKGKRFFGGDKIGHVDLIGVHFLHVACLGRGIEYEYIEEDIFNKSPLLSELNPLYRKVPVLVHDGMPLSDSSIILEYVDQRWKPNPLLPDDPYERAQAHLWARFADEKVLESAWLALCSEGERQERAVKQAIENLEKVEEKMKGKRFFAGDKIGHVDLMMGFVSYMLPVWEEVAGVEILDPQKFPAIAAWTNNFLNHEAIRAEYLPPRAESVAYFQWRRQELIPVYASYGQ
;
A
#
# COMPACT_ATOMS: atom_id res chain seq x y z
N MET A 1 8.04 -33.00 7.55
CA MET A 1 7.94 -31.84 8.46
C MET A 1 6.82 -31.00 7.90
N GLU A 2 5.63 -31.15 8.49
CA GLU A 2 4.39 -30.46 8.08
C GLU A 2 4.42 -29.01 8.56
N PHE A 3 3.99 -28.10 7.70
CA PHE A 3 3.63 -26.73 8.08
C PHE A 3 2.29 -26.37 7.43
N THR A 4 1.38 -25.85 8.24
CA THR A 4 -0.05 -25.62 7.95
C THR A 4 -0.46 -24.17 8.29
N PHE A 5 -1.03 -23.48 7.28
CA PHE A 5 -2.02 -22.37 7.27
C PHE A 5 -1.68 -20.99 7.88
N PRO A 6 -2.47 -19.90 7.62
CA PRO A 6 -3.73 -19.71 6.83
C PRO A 6 -3.68 -18.51 5.84
N LYS A 7 -4.70 -17.98 5.15
CA LYS A 7 -6.02 -18.30 4.56
C LYS A 7 -6.63 -16.94 4.19
N ILE A 8 -7.63 -16.98 3.31
CA ILE A 8 -8.46 -15.90 2.81
C ILE A 8 -9.11 -15.00 3.89
N ALA A 9 -9.35 -13.69 3.64
CA ALA A 9 -10.14 -12.78 4.49
C ALA A 9 -11.49 -12.74 3.84
N VAL A 10 -12.25 -13.72 4.25
CA VAL A 10 -13.62 -13.44 4.59
C VAL A 10 -13.60 -13.39 6.11
N LEU A 11 -13.73 -12.20 6.68
CA LEU A 11 -13.95 -12.07 8.12
C LEU A 11 -15.36 -12.57 8.40
N GLU A 12 -15.52 -13.81 8.84
CA GLU A 12 -16.75 -14.21 9.51
C GLU A 12 -16.80 -13.47 10.85
N SER A 13 -17.81 -12.62 11.05
CA SER A 13 -18.01 -11.95 12.32
C SER A 13 -18.08 -12.97 13.46
N THR A 14 -17.16 -12.88 14.42
CA THR A 14 -17.30 -13.50 15.73
C THR A 14 -18.64 -13.09 16.31
N GLY A 15 -19.51 -14.06 16.55
CA GLY A 15 -20.90 -13.88 16.93
C GLY A 15 -21.10 -12.82 18.02
N LEU A 16 -21.74 -11.72 17.63
CA LEU A 16 -22.61 -10.91 18.46
C LEU A 16 -23.57 -10.22 17.49
N ALA A 17 -24.78 -10.77 17.44
CA ALA A 17 -25.87 -10.33 16.60
C ALA A 17 -26.14 -8.84 16.81
N LEU A 18 -26.30 -8.09 15.71
CA LEU A 18 -27.18 -6.92 15.60
C LEU A 18 -27.16 -6.42 14.15
N TRP A 19 -27.88 -7.10 13.25
CA TRP A 19 -28.63 -6.46 12.16
C TRP A 19 -29.90 -7.26 11.88
N SER A 20 -30.94 -6.52 11.55
CA SER A 20 -32.35 -6.88 11.40
C SER A 20 -32.61 -8.06 10.46
N GLU A 21 -33.52 -8.93 10.89
CA GLU A 21 -34.23 -9.92 10.09
C GLU A 21 -34.65 -9.37 8.70
N GLY A 22 -34.48 -10.18 7.66
CA GLY A 22 -35.19 -10.00 6.38
C GLY A 22 -34.36 -10.19 5.12
N GLU A 23 -35.03 -10.64 4.05
CA GLU A 23 -34.60 -11.00 2.69
C GLU A 23 -33.39 -10.23 2.09
N ARG A 24 -33.05 -9.03 2.57
CA ARG A 24 -31.87 -8.27 2.14
C ARG A 24 -30.55 -8.94 2.50
N GLN A 25 -30.43 -9.56 3.67
CA GLN A 25 -29.20 -10.24 4.06
C GLN A 25 -29.02 -11.54 3.26
N GLU A 26 -30.09 -12.32 3.10
CA GLU A 26 -30.09 -13.49 2.20
C GLU A 26 -29.75 -13.08 0.76
N LYS A 27 -30.28 -11.96 0.27
CA LYS A 27 -29.98 -11.48 -1.08
C LYS A 27 -28.53 -11.00 -1.24
N ALA A 28 -27.97 -10.34 -0.23
CA ALA A 28 -26.57 -9.91 -0.25
C ALA A 28 -25.61 -11.10 -0.16
N VAL A 29 -25.89 -12.07 0.73
CA VAL A 29 -25.13 -13.31 0.85
C VAL A 29 -25.24 -14.12 -0.44
N LYS A 30 -26.45 -14.27 -0.99
CA LYS A 30 -26.67 -14.98 -2.26
C LYS A 30 -25.95 -14.31 -3.43
N GLN A 31 -25.95 -12.98 -3.50
CA GLN A 31 -25.23 -12.26 -4.55
C GLN A 31 -23.70 -12.42 -4.41
N ALA A 32 -23.18 -12.37 -3.19
CA ALA A 32 -21.76 -12.61 -2.92
C ALA A 32 -21.35 -14.04 -3.26
N VAL A 33 -22.18 -15.04 -2.89
CA VAL A 33 -21.98 -16.46 -3.24
C VAL A 33 -22.04 -16.65 -4.75
N GLU A 34 -23.04 -16.10 -5.45
CA GLU A 34 -23.12 -16.19 -6.92
C GLU A 34 -21.92 -15.52 -7.62
N ASN A 35 -21.37 -14.45 -7.05
CA ASN A 35 -20.17 -13.79 -7.59
C ASN A 35 -18.91 -14.63 -7.34
N LEU A 36 -18.77 -15.23 -6.16
CA LEU A 36 -17.68 -16.15 -5.83
C LEU A 36 -17.74 -17.42 -6.68
N GLU A 37 -18.92 -18.00 -6.91
CA GLU A 37 -19.12 -19.15 -7.80
C GLU A 37 -18.77 -18.82 -9.24
N LYS A 38 -19.12 -17.63 -9.75
CA LYS A 38 -18.69 -17.16 -11.09
C LYS A 38 -17.19 -16.97 -11.18
N VAL A 39 -16.55 -16.53 -10.10
CA VAL A 39 -15.09 -16.41 -10.01
C VAL A 39 -14.48 -17.82 -10.02
N GLU A 40 -14.98 -18.75 -9.21
CA GLU A 40 -14.51 -20.14 -9.15
C GLU A 40 -14.71 -20.89 -10.48
N GLU A 41 -15.85 -20.68 -11.16
CA GLU A 41 -16.18 -21.21 -12.49
C GLU A 41 -15.29 -20.61 -13.58
N LYS A 42 -14.95 -19.32 -13.51
CA LYS A 42 -13.96 -18.69 -14.40
C LYS A 42 -12.56 -19.22 -14.14
N LEU A 43 -12.23 -19.51 -12.89
CA LEU A 43 -10.94 -20.03 -12.46
C LEU A 43 -10.78 -21.53 -12.77
N LYS A 44 -11.85 -22.30 -13.02
CA LYS A 44 -11.84 -23.70 -13.51
C LYS A 44 -10.80 -24.62 -12.82
N GLY A 45 -10.63 -24.50 -11.51
CA GLY A 45 -9.64 -25.30 -10.76
C GLY A 45 -8.18 -25.09 -11.22
N LYS A 46 -7.90 -24.02 -11.97
CA LYS A 46 -6.55 -23.63 -12.38
C LYS A 46 -5.78 -23.15 -11.16
N ARG A 47 -4.88 -24.00 -10.64
CA ARG A 47 -3.68 -23.53 -9.95
C ARG A 47 -2.67 -23.12 -11.01
N PHE A 48 -2.35 -21.83 -11.11
CA PHE A 48 -1.15 -21.37 -11.80
C PHE A 48 -0.62 -20.07 -11.20
N PHE A 49 0.69 -19.76 -11.22
CA PHE A 49 1.95 -20.50 -10.96
C PHE A 49 3.10 -19.53 -11.30
N GLY A 50 4.20 -19.58 -10.54
CA GLY A 50 5.50 -19.13 -11.03
C GLY A 50 6.54 -18.92 -9.95
N GLY A 51 7.49 -19.85 -9.82
CA GLY A 51 8.87 -19.36 -9.71
C GLY A 51 9.22 -18.47 -10.91
N ASP A 52 10.34 -17.76 -10.82
CA ASP A 52 10.98 -16.94 -11.87
C ASP A 52 10.10 -15.87 -12.57
N LYS A 53 9.60 -14.92 -11.77
CA LYS A 53 9.50 -13.45 -11.97
C LYS A 53 8.63 -12.94 -13.14
N ILE A 54 7.70 -11.99 -13.01
CA ILE A 54 7.61 -10.77 -12.18
C ILE A 54 6.12 -10.50 -11.83
N GLY A 55 5.81 -10.37 -10.55
CA GLY A 55 4.51 -9.91 -10.01
C GLY A 55 4.66 -9.18 -8.67
N HIS A 56 5.77 -9.43 -7.96
CA HIS A 56 6.17 -8.77 -6.71
C HIS A 56 6.66 -7.32 -6.87
N VAL A 57 5.80 -6.44 -7.36
CA VAL A 57 5.83 -5.02 -7.01
C VAL A 57 4.40 -4.58 -6.84
N ASP A 58 3.78 -5.12 -5.79
CA ASP A 58 2.48 -4.67 -5.37
C ASP A 58 2.59 -3.21 -4.92
N LEU A 59 1.62 -2.41 -5.35
CA LEU A 59 1.58 -0.98 -5.09
C LEU A 59 1.89 -0.70 -3.62
N ILE A 60 2.67 0.35 -3.37
CA ILE A 60 3.15 0.79 -2.05
C ILE A 60 2.13 0.63 -0.90
N GLY A 61 0.85 0.93 -1.16
CA GLY A 61 -0.23 0.79 -0.18
C GLY A 61 -0.58 -0.65 0.23
N VAL A 62 -0.28 -1.66 -0.59
CA VAL A 62 -0.59 -3.08 -0.35
C VAL A 62 0.34 -3.68 0.71
N HIS A 63 1.64 -3.42 0.63
CA HIS A 63 2.62 -3.95 1.59
C HIS A 63 2.34 -3.44 3.02
N PHE A 64 2.02 -2.15 3.16
CA PHE A 64 1.77 -1.59 4.49
C PHE A 64 0.36 -1.89 5.02
N LEU A 65 -0.59 -2.22 4.13
CA LEU A 65 -1.84 -2.85 4.53
C LEU A 65 -1.62 -4.27 5.08
N HIS A 66 -0.77 -5.07 4.42
CA HIS A 66 -0.40 -6.40 4.92
C HIS A 66 0.21 -6.32 6.33
N VAL A 67 1.15 -5.39 6.53
CA VAL A 67 1.72 -5.09 7.85
C VAL A 67 0.64 -4.73 8.87
N ALA A 68 -0.29 -3.84 8.52
CA ALA A 68 -1.34 -3.38 9.44
C ALA A 68 -2.28 -4.51 9.86
N CYS A 69 -2.63 -5.40 8.92
CA CYS A 69 -3.48 -6.56 9.16
C CYS A 69 -2.77 -7.62 10.01
N LEU A 70 -1.55 -8.01 9.63
CA LEU A 70 -0.81 -9.06 10.33
C LEU A 70 -0.36 -8.63 11.72
N GLY A 71 0.00 -7.35 11.92
CA GLY A 71 0.28 -6.79 13.23
C GLY A 71 -0.92 -6.81 14.20
N ARG A 72 -2.13 -7.03 13.68
CA ARG A 72 -3.38 -7.20 14.44
C ARG A 72 -3.90 -8.62 14.48
N GLY A 73 -3.17 -9.58 13.89
CA GLY A 73 -3.61 -10.97 13.78
C GLY A 73 -4.84 -11.16 12.88
N ILE A 74 -5.07 -10.24 11.94
CA ILE A 74 -6.18 -10.36 10.97
C ILE A 74 -5.74 -11.35 9.88
N GLU A 75 -6.41 -12.50 9.83
CA GLU A 75 -6.24 -13.46 8.74
C GLU A 75 -6.90 -12.93 7.46
N TYR A 76 -6.19 -13.00 6.33
CA TYR A 76 -6.72 -12.47 5.08
C TYR A 76 -6.22 -13.06 3.76
N GLU A 77 -7.01 -12.90 2.68
CA GLU A 77 -6.72 -13.41 1.34
C GLU A 77 -6.01 -12.35 0.59
N TYR A 78 -4.86 -12.75 0.09
CA TYR A 78 -4.26 -12.00 -0.95
C TYR A 78 -4.73 -12.52 -2.30
N ILE A 79 -5.54 -11.72 -3.01
CA ILE A 79 -5.85 -11.92 -4.41
C ILE A 79 -4.97 -10.96 -5.19
N GLU A 80 -4.01 -11.51 -5.94
CA GLU A 80 -3.14 -10.74 -6.83
C GLU A 80 -3.93 -10.22 -8.03
N GLU A 81 -3.65 -9.00 -8.46
CA GLU A 81 -4.34 -8.33 -9.55
C GLU A 81 -3.33 -7.80 -10.57
N ASP A 82 -3.47 -8.22 -11.83
CA ASP A 82 -2.66 -7.69 -12.92
C ASP A 82 -3.05 -6.23 -13.22
N ILE A 83 -2.18 -5.29 -12.86
CA ILE A 83 -2.43 -3.86 -13.06
C ILE A 83 -2.35 -3.40 -14.52
N PHE A 84 -1.80 -4.22 -15.42
CA PHE A 84 -1.73 -3.99 -16.87
C PHE A 84 -2.94 -4.57 -17.59
N ASN A 85 -3.47 -5.70 -17.09
CA ASN A 85 -4.66 -6.35 -17.60
C ASN A 85 -5.68 -6.61 -16.47
N LYS A 86 -6.28 -5.52 -16.00
CA LYS A 86 -7.20 -5.52 -14.86
C LYS A 86 -8.39 -6.45 -15.07
N SER A 87 -8.70 -7.23 -14.04
CA SER A 87 -9.80 -8.16 -14.01
C SER A 87 -11.16 -7.45 -14.04
N PRO A 88 -12.22 -8.11 -14.58
CA PRO A 88 -13.58 -7.63 -14.44
C PRO A 88 -14.00 -7.48 -12.97
N LEU A 89 -13.48 -8.36 -12.09
CA LEU A 89 -13.77 -8.33 -10.66
C LEU A 89 -13.32 -7.01 -10.01
N LEU A 90 -12.12 -6.51 -10.34
CA LEU A 90 -11.69 -5.20 -9.85
C LEU A 90 -12.64 -4.07 -10.28
N SER A 91 -13.20 -4.17 -11.48
CA SER A 91 -14.15 -3.17 -11.97
C SER A 91 -15.50 -3.24 -11.27
N GLU A 92 -15.90 -4.43 -10.82
CA GLU A 92 -17.11 -4.62 -10.01
C GLU A 92 -16.90 -4.12 -8.56
N LEU A 93 -15.74 -4.41 -7.96
CA LEU A 93 -15.44 -4.04 -6.58
C LEU A 93 -15.04 -2.57 -6.42
N ASN A 94 -14.35 -1.98 -7.39
CA ASN A 94 -13.95 -0.58 -7.40
C ASN A 94 -14.35 0.11 -8.72
N PRO A 95 -15.65 0.34 -8.94
CA PRO A 95 -16.15 0.94 -10.18
C PRO A 95 -15.68 2.38 -10.39
N LEU A 96 -15.35 3.09 -9.30
CA LEU A 96 -14.93 4.50 -9.35
C LEU A 96 -13.53 4.65 -9.94
N TYR A 97 -12.54 3.93 -9.38
CA TYR A 97 -11.13 4.15 -9.71
C TYR A 97 -10.51 2.99 -10.48
N ARG A 98 -11.06 1.78 -10.36
CA ARG A 98 -10.46 0.55 -10.93
C ARG A 98 -8.99 0.44 -10.53
N LYS A 99 -8.70 0.68 -9.25
CA LYS A 99 -7.36 0.66 -8.66
C LYS A 99 -7.34 -0.28 -7.45
N VAL A 100 -6.16 -0.85 -7.19
CA VAL A 100 -5.85 -1.59 -5.97
C VAL A 100 -5.09 -0.71 -4.98
N PRO A 101 -5.06 -1.03 -3.67
CA PRO A 101 -5.76 -2.13 -3.01
C PRO A 101 -7.29 -1.95 -2.96
N VAL A 102 -7.99 -3.07 -2.88
CA VAL A 102 -9.40 -3.16 -2.49
C VAL A 102 -9.51 -4.17 -1.35
N LEU A 103 -10.04 -3.75 -0.20
CA LEU A 103 -10.41 -4.64 0.89
C LEU A 103 -11.88 -5.03 0.72
N VAL A 104 -12.19 -6.31 0.79
CA VAL A 104 -13.57 -6.79 0.87
C VAL A 104 -13.81 -7.37 2.26
N HIS A 105 -14.75 -6.79 3.00
CA HIS A 105 -15.12 -7.26 4.34
C HIS A 105 -16.65 -7.36 4.40
N ASP A 106 -17.17 -8.53 4.80
CA ASP A 106 -18.61 -8.82 4.82
C ASP A 106 -19.29 -8.56 3.46
N GLY A 107 -18.59 -8.88 2.36
CA GLY A 107 -19.06 -8.65 1.00
C GLY A 107 -19.09 -7.18 0.57
N MET A 108 -18.61 -6.25 1.41
CA MET A 108 -18.55 -4.83 1.11
C MET A 108 -17.13 -4.44 0.66
N PRO A 109 -16.95 -3.96 -0.57
CA PRO A 109 -15.66 -3.48 -1.04
C PRO A 109 -15.35 -2.08 -0.50
N LEU A 110 -14.09 -1.88 -0.11
CA LEU A 110 -13.50 -0.61 0.28
C LEU A 110 -12.19 -0.42 -0.48
N SER A 111 -12.05 0.73 -1.12
CA SER A 111 -10.86 1.08 -1.91
C SER A 111 -10.12 2.25 -1.25
N ASP A 112 -8.91 2.54 -1.74
CA ASP A 112 -7.97 3.55 -1.22
C ASP A 112 -7.21 3.06 0.03
N SER A 113 -5.88 2.99 -0.06
CA SER A 113 -5.05 2.45 1.02
C SER A 113 -5.16 3.24 2.31
N SER A 114 -5.27 4.57 2.26
CA SER A 114 -5.43 5.38 3.46
C SER A 114 -6.80 5.15 4.11
N ILE A 115 -7.87 5.05 3.31
CA ILE A 115 -9.21 4.77 3.83
C ILE A 115 -9.28 3.36 4.41
N ILE A 116 -8.69 2.36 3.74
CA ILE A 116 -8.63 0.98 4.22
C ILE A 116 -7.86 0.89 5.53
N LEU A 117 -6.70 1.55 5.65
CA LEU A 117 -5.90 1.55 6.89
C LEU A 117 -6.69 2.14 8.07
N GLU A 118 -7.41 3.25 7.84
CA GLU A 118 -8.28 3.83 8.88
C GLU A 118 -9.42 2.88 9.25
N TYR A 119 -10.07 2.26 8.26
CA TYR A 119 -11.12 1.27 8.51
C TYR A 119 -10.61 0.10 9.36
N VAL A 120 -9.44 -0.43 9.02
CA VAL A 120 -8.77 -1.48 9.78
C VAL A 120 -8.47 -1.01 11.21
N ASP A 121 -7.98 0.23 11.36
CA ASP A 121 -7.68 0.78 12.67
C ASP A 121 -8.90 0.95 13.57
N GLN A 122 -10.04 1.36 13.01
CA GLN A 122 -11.29 1.54 13.75
C GLN A 122 -11.93 0.19 14.12
N ARG A 123 -11.84 -0.80 13.23
CA ARG A 123 -12.53 -2.08 13.40
C ARG A 123 -11.77 -3.06 14.29
N TRP A 124 -10.44 -3.11 14.21
CA TRP A 124 -9.63 -4.06 14.97
C TRP A 124 -8.67 -3.35 15.94
N LYS A 125 -8.99 -3.46 17.23
CA LYS A 125 -8.16 -3.06 18.38
C LYS A 125 -7.55 -4.31 19.04
N PRO A 126 -6.40 -4.26 19.72
CA PRO A 126 -5.60 -3.09 20.15
C PRO A 126 -4.65 -2.51 19.08
N ASN A 127 -3.91 -1.44 19.42
CA ASN A 127 -2.86 -0.74 18.63
C ASN A 127 -3.34 0.34 17.65
N PRO A 128 -3.90 1.47 18.13
CA PRO A 128 -4.38 2.55 17.25
C PRO A 128 -3.28 3.12 16.32
N LEU A 129 -3.57 3.23 15.02
CA LEU A 129 -2.75 3.94 14.03
C LEU A 129 -2.99 5.45 14.06
N LEU A 130 -4.22 5.85 14.42
CA LEU A 130 -4.61 7.24 14.50
C LEU A 130 -4.71 7.70 15.97
N PRO A 131 -4.28 8.94 16.29
CA PRO A 131 -4.48 9.53 17.61
C PRO A 131 -5.97 9.63 17.99
N ASP A 132 -6.27 9.62 19.29
CA ASP A 132 -7.65 9.80 19.79
C ASP A 132 -8.11 11.25 19.66
N ASP A 133 -7.22 12.22 19.89
CA ASP A 133 -7.52 13.64 19.78
C ASP A 133 -7.96 14.01 18.34
N PRO A 134 -9.10 14.70 18.17
CA PRO A 134 -9.61 15.05 16.83
C PRO A 134 -8.66 15.89 16.00
N TYR A 135 -7.93 16.83 16.61
CA TYR A 135 -7.00 17.70 15.90
C TYR A 135 -5.75 16.92 15.45
N GLU A 136 -5.18 16.12 16.34
CA GLU A 136 -4.03 15.26 16.01
C GLU A 136 -4.39 14.22 14.93
N ARG A 137 -5.60 13.65 14.99
CA ARG A 137 -6.12 12.76 13.93
C ARG A 137 -6.23 13.49 12.59
N ALA A 138 -6.80 14.69 12.56
CA ALA A 138 -6.89 15.50 11.34
C ALA A 138 -5.51 15.85 10.78
N GLN A 139 -4.53 16.13 11.64
CA GLN A 139 -3.14 16.33 11.24
C GLN A 139 -2.53 15.05 10.64
N ALA A 140 -2.79 13.88 11.22
CA ALA A 140 -2.31 12.61 10.66
C ALA A 140 -2.87 12.39 9.23
N HIS A 141 -4.16 12.64 8.99
CA HIS A 141 -4.72 12.55 7.64
C HIS A 141 -4.10 13.55 6.66
N LEU A 142 -3.86 14.80 7.10
CA LEU A 142 -3.20 15.79 6.26
C LEU A 142 -1.80 15.33 5.83
N TRP A 143 -1.02 14.77 6.75
CA TRP A 143 0.32 14.26 6.45
C TRP A 143 0.29 13.00 5.59
N ALA A 144 -0.68 12.09 5.79
CA ALA A 144 -0.87 10.94 4.92
C ALA A 144 -1.25 11.35 3.48
N ARG A 145 -2.11 12.36 3.34
CA ARG A 145 -2.43 12.93 2.03
C ARG A 145 -1.22 13.60 1.38
N PHE A 146 -0.42 14.33 2.16
CA PHE A 146 0.83 14.92 1.67
C PHE A 146 1.84 13.84 1.21
N ALA A 147 1.93 12.72 1.93
CA ALA A 147 2.77 11.59 1.53
C ALA A 147 2.37 11.05 0.14
N ASP A 148 1.07 10.83 -0.08
CA ASP A 148 0.55 10.28 -1.34
C ASP A 148 0.58 11.29 -2.50
N GLU A 149 0.04 12.50 -2.29
CA GLU A 149 -0.14 13.50 -3.35
C GLU A 149 1.11 14.34 -3.64
N LYS A 150 2.16 14.28 -2.82
CA LYS A 150 3.34 15.13 -3.00
C LYS A 150 4.61 14.31 -2.98
N VAL A 151 4.88 13.59 -1.88
CA VAL A 151 6.14 12.83 -1.74
C VAL A 151 6.18 11.70 -2.77
N LEU A 152 5.15 10.86 -2.80
CA LEU A 152 5.04 9.72 -3.72
C LEU A 152 4.98 10.20 -5.17
N GLU A 153 4.13 11.17 -5.50
CA GLU A 153 3.98 11.69 -6.86
C GLU A 153 5.30 12.22 -7.42
N SER A 154 6.01 13.07 -6.66
CA SER A 154 7.29 13.65 -7.12
C SER A 154 8.39 12.60 -7.27
N ALA A 155 8.51 11.66 -6.34
CA ALA A 155 9.44 10.53 -6.44
C ALA A 155 9.12 9.62 -7.63
N TRP A 156 7.84 9.33 -7.85
CA TRP A 156 7.38 8.53 -9.00
C TRP A 156 7.69 9.23 -10.33
N LEU A 157 7.47 10.53 -10.42
CA LEU A 157 7.82 11.32 -11.61
C LEU A 157 9.33 11.31 -11.89
N ALA A 158 10.17 11.34 -10.85
CA ALA A 158 11.62 11.20 -11.01
C ALA A 158 12.01 9.82 -11.56
N LEU A 159 11.31 8.76 -11.13
CA LEU A 159 11.47 7.41 -11.69
C LEU A 159 10.99 7.30 -13.14
N CYS A 160 9.95 8.02 -13.54
CA CYS A 160 9.27 7.79 -14.82
C CYS A 160 9.61 8.81 -15.92
N SER A 161 10.48 9.77 -15.64
CA SER A 161 10.85 10.86 -16.55
C SER A 161 12.36 10.91 -16.83
N GLU A 162 12.75 11.68 -17.85
CA GLU A 162 14.14 11.98 -18.23
C GLU A 162 14.35 13.48 -18.49
N GLY A 163 15.62 13.90 -18.52
CA GLY A 163 16.05 15.28 -18.80
C GLY A 163 15.48 16.30 -17.82
N GLU A 164 15.14 17.50 -18.31
CA GLU A 164 14.62 18.61 -17.49
C GLU A 164 13.38 18.25 -16.66
N ARG A 165 12.55 17.32 -17.15
CA ARG A 165 11.37 16.85 -16.39
C ARG A 165 11.79 16.03 -15.17
N GLN A 166 12.78 15.16 -15.33
CA GLN A 166 13.34 14.39 -14.22
C GLN A 166 14.03 15.30 -13.21
N GLU A 167 14.83 16.27 -13.67
CA GLU A 167 15.52 17.24 -12.81
C GLU A 167 14.52 18.05 -11.97
N ARG A 168 13.43 18.53 -12.57
CA ARG A 168 12.34 19.22 -11.85
C ARG A 168 11.66 18.30 -10.83
N ALA A 169 11.41 17.04 -11.19
CA ALA A 169 10.79 16.07 -10.28
C ALA A 169 11.69 15.72 -9.08
N VAL A 170 12.99 15.51 -9.32
CA VAL A 170 14.00 15.30 -8.26
C VAL A 170 14.05 16.49 -7.32
N LYS A 171 14.13 17.72 -7.85
CA LYS A 171 14.09 18.93 -7.02
C LYS A 171 12.82 19.00 -6.17
N GLN A 172 11.66 18.71 -6.77
CA GLN A 172 10.40 18.75 -6.03
C GLN A 172 10.31 17.66 -4.96
N ALA A 173 10.84 16.46 -5.22
CA ALA A 173 10.91 15.37 -4.25
C ALA A 173 11.79 15.75 -3.05
N ILE A 174 12.97 16.35 -3.31
CA ILE A 174 13.86 16.86 -2.27
C ILE A 174 13.17 17.93 -1.41
N GLU A 175 12.51 18.92 -2.02
CA GLU A 175 11.76 19.97 -1.30
C GLU A 175 10.61 19.38 -0.45
N ASN A 176 9.99 18.29 -0.91
CA ASN A 176 8.95 17.61 -0.13
C ASN A 176 9.55 16.83 1.05
N LEU A 177 10.71 16.18 0.86
CA LEU A 177 11.42 15.51 1.95
C LEU A 177 11.97 16.50 2.99
N GLU A 178 12.33 17.72 2.61
CA GLU A 178 12.72 18.77 3.58
C GLU A 178 11.59 19.08 4.58
N LYS A 179 10.33 19.11 4.12
CA LYS A 179 9.17 19.30 5.00
C LYS A 179 8.95 18.10 5.92
N VAL A 180 9.17 16.89 5.40
CA VAL A 180 9.07 15.65 6.18
C VAL A 180 10.16 15.58 7.24
N GLU A 181 11.39 15.92 6.89
CA GLU A 181 12.54 15.95 7.79
C GLU A 181 12.25 16.88 8.98
N GLU A 182 11.78 18.11 8.73
CA GLU A 182 11.40 19.04 9.79
C GLU A 182 10.29 18.47 10.70
N LYS A 183 9.29 17.78 10.12
CA LYS A 183 8.20 17.16 10.88
C LYS A 183 8.69 16.01 11.77
N MET A 184 9.74 15.31 11.36
CA MET A 184 10.31 14.13 12.01
C MET A 184 11.42 14.44 13.00
N LYS A 185 11.96 15.66 13.02
CA LYS A 185 12.99 16.07 13.99
C LYS A 185 12.60 15.72 15.43
N GLY A 186 13.49 14.98 16.08
CA GLY A 186 13.33 14.54 17.48
C GLY A 186 12.30 13.43 17.71
N LYS A 187 11.77 12.81 16.65
CA LYS A 187 10.77 11.73 16.75
C LYS A 187 11.32 10.42 16.22
N ARG A 188 10.83 9.33 16.80
CA ARG A 188 11.11 7.98 16.32
C ARG A 188 10.21 7.61 15.14
N PHE A 189 8.93 7.96 15.23
CA PHE A 189 7.87 7.77 14.25
C PHE A 189 7.00 9.03 14.14
N PHE A 190 6.14 9.14 13.13
CA PHE A 190 5.29 10.32 12.96
C PHE A 190 4.33 10.54 14.15
N ALA A 191 3.88 9.44 14.76
CA ALA A 191 3.05 9.41 15.95
C ALA A 191 3.86 9.39 17.28
N GLY A 192 5.16 9.71 17.25
CA GLY A 192 6.03 9.70 18.42
C GLY A 192 6.77 8.37 18.55
N ASP A 193 6.30 7.49 19.44
CA ASP A 193 7.03 6.27 19.83
C ASP A 193 6.53 4.98 19.16
N LYS A 194 5.41 5.05 18.44
CA LYS A 194 4.78 3.90 17.76
C LYS A 194 4.57 4.18 16.29
N ILE A 195 4.58 3.13 15.47
CA ILE A 195 4.14 3.21 14.07
C ILE A 195 2.68 3.64 14.03
N GLY A 196 2.41 4.76 13.37
CA GLY A 196 1.07 5.28 13.13
C GLY A 196 0.67 5.25 11.65
N HIS A 197 -0.49 5.85 11.36
CA HIS A 197 -1.06 5.91 10.02
C HIS A 197 -0.12 6.52 8.99
N VAL A 198 0.55 7.63 9.36
CA VAL A 198 1.48 8.34 8.47
C VAL A 198 2.74 7.52 8.21
N ASP A 199 3.23 6.78 9.21
CA ASP A 199 4.40 5.91 9.03
C ASP A 199 4.15 4.83 7.98
N LEU A 200 2.95 4.23 7.98
CA LEU A 200 2.56 3.25 6.97
C LEU A 200 2.42 3.87 5.58
N MET A 201 1.83 5.07 5.48
CA MET A 201 1.72 5.78 4.19
C MET A 201 3.07 6.25 3.64
N MET A 202 4.02 6.59 4.53
CA MET A 202 5.38 6.99 4.18
C MET A 202 6.32 5.80 3.98
N GLY A 203 5.90 4.58 4.34
CA GLY A 203 6.76 3.39 4.38
C GLY A 203 7.53 3.13 3.08
N PHE A 204 7.01 3.55 1.92
CA PHE A 204 7.74 3.41 0.65
C PHE A 204 9.06 4.17 0.60
N VAL A 205 9.19 5.28 1.33
CA VAL A 205 10.43 6.05 1.42
C VAL A 205 11.54 5.19 2.04
N SER A 206 11.19 4.26 2.94
CA SER A 206 12.16 3.39 3.60
C SER A 206 12.72 2.29 2.69
N TYR A 207 11.95 1.80 1.72
CA TYR A 207 12.29 0.61 0.94
C TYR A 207 12.31 0.83 -0.58
N MET A 208 11.27 1.46 -1.11
CA MET A 208 11.05 1.61 -2.56
C MET A 208 11.80 2.80 -3.15
N LEU A 209 11.89 3.92 -2.42
CA LEU A 209 12.60 5.10 -2.89
C LEU A 209 14.08 4.81 -3.21
N PRO A 210 14.86 4.10 -2.37
CA PRO A 210 16.22 3.71 -2.72
C PRO A 210 16.33 2.83 -3.98
N VAL A 211 15.33 1.99 -4.25
CA VAL A 211 15.26 1.21 -5.50
C VAL A 211 15.00 2.13 -6.69
N TRP A 212 14.12 3.12 -6.54
CA TRP A 212 13.81 4.07 -7.61
C TRP A 212 14.99 4.98 -7.94
N GLU A 213 15.72 5.45 -6.93
CA GLU A 213 16.95 6.22 -7.08
C GLU A 213 18.00 5.47 -7.89
N GLU A 214 18.25 4.20 -7.55
CA GLU A 214 19.17 3.33 -8.30
C GLU A 214 18.72 3.18 -9.76
N VAL A 215 17.44 2.84 -9.99
CA VAL A 215 16.91 2.59 -11.33
C VAL A 215 16.91 3.84 -12.19
N ALA A 216 16.60 4.98 -11.61
CA ALA A 216 16.50 6.25 -12.31
C ALA A 216 17.85 6.99 -12.43
N GLY A 217 18.88 6.53 -11.71
CA GLY A 217 20.20 7.18 -11.66
C GLY A 217 20.16 8.55 -11.01
N VAL A 218 19.35 8.74 -9.97
CA VAL A 218 19.16 10.02 -9.27
C VAL A 218 19.39 9.88 -7.77
N GLU A 219 19.62 11.01 -7.10
CA GLU A 219 19.76 11.09 -5.64
C GLU A 219 18.73 12.07 -5.10
N ILE A 220 17.83 11.58 -4.26
CA ILE A 220 16.69 12.27 -3.64
C ILE A 220 16.83 12.21 -2.11
N LEU A 221 17.10 11.04 -1.53
CA LEU A 221 17.25 10.81 -0.10
C LEU A 221 18.73 10.69 0.28
N ASP A 222 19.39 11.83 0.49
CA ASP A 222 20.72 11.89 1.09
C ASP A 222 20.62 11.79 2.63
N PRO A 223 21.16 10.73 3.28
CA PRO A 223 21.12 10.58 4.74
C PRO A 223 21.85 11.69 5.52
N GLN A 224 22.80 12.41 4.91
CA GLN A 224 23.46 13.55 5.55
C GLN A 224 22.54 14.77 5.59
N LYS A 225 21.76 14.98 4.53
CA LYS A 225 20.75 16.05 4.44
C LYS A 225 19.48 15.72 5.23
N PHE A 226 19.10 14.45 5.30
CA PHE A 226 17.86 13.97 5.90
C PHE A 226 18.09 12.96 7.05
N PRO A 227 18.80 13.36 8.12
CA PRO A 227 19.16 12.45 9.21
C PRO A 227 17.94 11.92 10.01
N ALA A 228 16.88 12.71 10.18
CA ALA A 228 15.68 12.24 10.88
C ALA A 228 14.92 11.20 10.05
N ILE A 229 14.80 11.41 8.73
CA ILE A 229 14.23 10.39 7.83
C ILE A 229 15.12 9.15 7.79
N ALA A 230 16.44 9.28 7.74
CA ALA A 230 17.35 8.13 7.76
C ALA A 230 17.21 7.32 9.06
N ALA A 231 17.13 7.99 10.21
CA ALA A 231 16.88 7.34 11.50
C ALA A 231 15.51 6.66 11.54
N TRP A 232 14.47 7.32 11.03
CA TRP A 232 13.13 6.76 10.89
C TRP A 232 13.11 5.52 10.00
N THR A 233 13.73 5.55 8.82
CA THR A 233 13.85 4.41 7.91
C THR A 233 14.45 3.20 8.61
N ASN A 234 15.55 3.41 9.36
CA ASN A 234 16.16 2.33 10.15
C ASN A 234 15.24 1.82 11.25
N ASN A 235 14.57 2.71 11.99
CA ASN A 235 13.63 2.31 13.05
C ASN A 235 12.41 1.57 12.51
N PHE A 236 11.90 1.98 11.35
CA PHE A 236 10.73 1.42 10.70
C PHE A 236 11.02 0.02 10.16
N LEU A 237 12.08 -0.15 9.37
CA LEU A 237 12.44 -1.45 8.79
C LEU A 237 12.86 -2.50 9.84
N ASN A 238 13.34 -2.07 11.01
CA ASN A 238 13.70 -2.96 12.12
C ASN A 238 12.58 -3.15 13.15
N HIS A 239 11.38 -2.61 12.90
CA HIS A 239 10.25 -2.79 13.81
C HIS A 239 9.69 -4.22 13.70
N GLU A 240 9.27 -4.83 14.81
CA GLU A 240 8.77 -6.22 14.86
C GLU A 240 7.57 -6.51 13.93
N ALA A 241 6.78 -5.47 13.63
CA ALA A 241 5.65 -5.53 12.72
C ALA A 241 6.07 -5.53 11.24
N ILE A 242 7.28 -5.05 10.91
CA ILE A 242 7.83 -5.01 9.56
C ILE A 242 8.73 -6.23 9.38
N ARG A 243 8.15 -7.33 8.89
CA ARG A 243 8.93 -8.53 8.57
C ARG A 243 9.45 -8.46 7.15
N ALA A 244 10.69 -8.92 6.94
CA ALA A 244 11.32 -8.94 5.62
C ALA A 244 10.50 -9.71 4.58
N GLU A 245 9.77 -10.74 5.00
CA GLU A 245 8.87 -11.55 4.16
C GLU A 245 7.70 -10.76 3.56
N TYR A 246 7.35 -9.61 4.15
CA TYR A 246 6.25 -8.75 3.70
C TYR A 246 6.71 -7.72 2.65
N LEU A 247 8.02 -7.56 2.49
CA LEU A 247 8.64 -6.64 1.53
C LEU A 247 9.05 -7.43 0.28
N PRO A 248 8.86 -6.87 -0.94
CA PRO A 248 9.21 -7.58 -2.16
C PRO A 248 10.72 -7.73 -2.28
N PRO A 249 11.28 -8.86 -2.76
CA PRO A 249 12.72 -9.04 -2.86
C PRO A 249 13.39 -7.93 -3.68
N ARG A 250 14.44 -7.30 -3.13
CA ARG A 250 15.06 -6.10 -3.74
C ARG A 250 15.47 -6.29 -5.20
N ALA A 251 16.09 -7.42 -5.53
CA ALA A 251 16.53 -7.72 -6.89
C ALA A 251 15.36 -7.79 -7.89
N GLU A 252 14.18 -8.22 -7.43
CA GLU A 252 12.96 -8.27 -8.24
C GLU A 252 12.35 -6.88 -8.39
N SER A 253 12.35 -6.08 -7.31
CA SER A 253 11.90 -4.69 -7.37
C SER A 253 12.74 -3.87 -8.35
N VAL A 254 14.07 -4.01 -8.33
CA VAL A 254 14.97 -3.35 -9.29
C VAL A 254 14.63 -3.76 -10.73
N ALA A 255 14.55 -5.06 -11.01
CA ALA A 255 14.25 -5.56 -12.36
C ALA A 255 12.88 -5.08 -12.87
N TYR A 256 11.85 -5.10 -12.01
CA TYR A 256 10.53 -4.58 -12.35
C TYR A 256 10.60 -3.08 -12.68
N PHE A 257 11.23 -2.26 -11.85
CA PHE A 257 11.24 -0.81 -12.08
C PHE A 257 12.12 -0.41 -13.26
N GLN A 258 13.18 -1.17 -13.59
CA GLN A 258 13.92 -0.98 -14.83
C GLN A 258 13.02 -1.15 -16.05
N TRP A 259 12.27 -2.25 -16.11
CA TRP A 259 11.28 -2.46 -17.17
C TRP A 259 10.18 -1.39 -17.15
N ARG A 260 9.62 -1.11 -15.97
CA ARG A 260 8.51 -0.16 -15.81
C ARG A 260 8.90 1.25 -16.24
N ARG A 261 10.12 1.69 -15.94
CA ARG A 261 10.67 2.98 -16.37
C ARG A 261 10.75 3.05 -17.90
N GLN A 262 11.23 2.01 -18.58
CA GLN A 262 11.29 1.97 -20.04
C GLN A 262 9.91 2.14 -20.69
N GLU A 263 8.88 1.52 -20.11
CA GLU A 263 7.49 1.66 -20.59
C GLU A 263 6.88 3.04 -20.30
N LEU A 264 7.30 3.69 -19.21
CA LEU A 264 6.70 4.95 -18.76
C LEU A 264 7.35 6.20 -19.36
N ILE A 265 8.65 6.19 -19.66
CA ILE A 265 9.34 7.35 -20.24
C ILE A 265 8.63 7.87 -21.51
N PRO A 266 8.24 7.04 -22.50
CA PRO A 266 7.54 7.53 -23.69
C PRO A 266 6.17 8.15 -23.35
N VAL A 267 5.47 7.58 -22.37
CA VAL A 267 4.18 8.08 -21.90
C VAL A 267 4.35 9.47 -21.27
N TYR A 268 5.33 9.66 -20.39
CA TYR A 268 5.61 10.94 -19.76
C TYR A 268 6.24 11.98 -20.68
N ALA A 269 6.95 11.56 -21.74
CA ALA A 269 7.39 12.47 -22.79
C ALA A 269 6.22 13.07 -23.57
N SER A 270 5.10 12.33 -23.72
CA SER A 270 3.94 12.76 -24.52
C SER A 270 3.07 13.83 -23.84
N TYR A 271 3.14 13.98 -22.51
CA TYR A 271 2.28 14.89 -21.76
C TYR A 271 2.64 16.38 -21.86
N GLY A 272 3.63 16.76 -22.69
CA GLY A 272 4.14 18.13 -22.75
C GLY A 272 4.94 18.50 -21.49
N GLN A 273 5.80 19.51 -21.60
CA GLN A 273 6.69 19.99 -20.54
C GLN A 273 5.98 20.81 -19.46
#